data_AF-A0A9P6XXV6-F1
#
_entry.id   AF-A0A9P6XXV6-F1
#
_cell.length_a   1.000
_cell.length_b   1.000
_cell.length_c   1.000
_cell.angle_alpha   90.00
_cell.angle_beta   90.00
_cell.angle_gamma   90.00
#
_symmetry.space_group_name_H-M   'P 1'
#
loop_
_entity.id
_entity.type
_entity.pdbx_description
1 polymer ?
#
loop_
_entity_poly.entity_id
_entity_poly.type
_entity_poly.pdbx_seq_one_letter_code
_entity_poly.pdbx_strand_id
1 'polypeptide(L)'
;MLYSQKISHHSRSKKDAVSYLNVIVVGAAGSGKTCFIRTLYEALRQDMIQGTFKESKHKSLKGCVEPTEEMYTISMQIEDGGRRTALTLTDTPGFTSNSQLVEQLKAITQHIDSQFARTLAEESKVKRDAKASDTHVHACIYFMSESNIHGLSEVDKFILKALSSRVNVIPVLSKADTLSTAHVEKLKNIIKEEIFDVYRIPIYGHIQFDEDDEDEEMDDDNSIYKDGSYLSRAMDMLQECVCEDRDEDARSMLQYLRAIPFSLINYEEDPHTGRPIQLIPGEASGSCYTSTASLPEYSSHQNNSLDSVTSSSSLIRPQSLLGMGSRQTLGRRYPWAAVECFNPTHCDFLILKRILLSSHREMLKIDTFECFYERYRTQQLIGNRTVQNSPEDTPELDQELGSPMLS
;
A
#
# COMPACT_ATOMS: atom_id res chain seq x y z
N MET A 1 24.63 -11.48 11.66
CA MET A 1 25.47 -10.85 10.60
C MET A 1 24.91 -10.92 9.15
N LEU A 2 23.72 -11.52 8.90
CA LEU A 2 23.17 -11.69 7.53
C LEU A 2 22.58 -10.41 6.91
N TYR A 3 22.16 -9.44 7.72
CA TYR A 3 21.54 -8.19 7.23
C TYR A 3 22.57 -7.32 6.48
N SER A 4 23.79 -7.19 7.00
CA SER A 4 24.88 -6.43 6.35
C SER A 4 25.45 -7.14 5.10
N GLN A 5 25.52 -8.48 5.09
CA GLN A 5 26.01 -9.24 3.94
C GLN A 5 25.07 -9.22 2.73
N LYS A 6 23.75 -9.19 2.94
CA LYS A 6 22.77 -9.05 1.83
C LYS A 6 22.81 -7.68 1.16
N ILE A 7 23.20 -6.63 1.90
CA ILE A 7 23.11 -5.23 1.46
C ILE A 7 24.37 -4.77 0.72
N SER A 8 25.56 -5.16 1.19
CA SER A 8 26.84 -4.63 0.68
C SER A 8 27.21 -5.00 -0.77
N HIS A 9 26.59 -6.04 -1.36
CA HIS A 9 27.01 -6.58 -2.66
C HIS A 9 26.36 -5.93 -3.90
N HIS A 10 25.36 -5.07 -3.77
CA HIS A 10 24.46 -4.76 -4.91
C HIS A 10 24.54 -3.34 -5.51
N SER A 11 25.50 -2.50 -5.13
CA SER A 11 25.64 -1.12 -5.65
C SER A 11 26.19 -1.00 -7.09
N ARG A 12 25.83 -1.90 -8.01
CA ARG A 12 26.15 -1.75 -9.45
C ARG A 12 24.88 -1.74 -10.30
N SER A 13 24.05 -0.70 -10.13
CA SER A 13 22.99 -0.40 -11.09
C SER A 13 23.60 0.08 -12.41
N LYS A 14 23.34 -0.64 -13.50
CA LYS A 14 23.54 -0.15 -14.87
C LYS A 14 22.68 1.11 -15.06
N LYS A 15 23.29 2.20 -15.53
CA LYS A 15 22.71 3.55 -15.53
C LYS A 15 21.44 3.74 -16.39
N ASP A 16 21.06 2.77 -17.23
CA ASP A 16 20.00 2.94 -18.25
C ASP A 16 18.89 1.86 -18.23
N ALA A 17 18.80 1.03 -17.20
CA ALA A 17 17.74 0.01 -17.11
C ALA A 17 16.47 0.57 -16.46
N VAL A 18 15.31 0.43 -17.14
CA VAL A 18 14.01 0.72 -16.55
C VAL A 18 13.75 -0.27 -15.41
N SER A 19 13.58 0.23 -14.20
CA SER A 19 13.27 -0.60 -13.04
C SER A 19 11.76 -0.75 -12.89
N TYR A 20 11.26 -1.96 -12.69
CA TYR A 20 9.83 -2.20 -12.49
C TYR A 20 9.50 -2.14 -11.01
N LEU A 21 8.36 -1.54 -10.68
CA LEU A 21 7.80 -1.50 -9.33
C LEU A 21 6.30 -1.77 -9.41
N ASN A 22 5.86 -2.98 -9.03
CA ASN A 22 4.45 -3.32 -8.95
C ASN A 22 3.98 -3.28 -7.49
N VAL A 23 2.94 -2.50 -7.20
CA VAL A 23 2.37 -2.32 -5.86
C VAL A 23 0.90 -2.68 -5.90
N ILE A 24 0.45 -3.46 -4.93
CA ILE A 24 -0.96 -3.78 -4.73
C ILE A 24 -1.50 -3.04 -3.51
N VAL A 25 -2.74 -2.55 -3.59
CA VAL A 25 -3.42 -1.86 -2.48
C VAL A 25 -4.55 -2.74 -1.98
N VAL A 26 -4.55 -3.07 -0.69
CA VAL A 26 -5.48 -4.02 -0.06
C VAL A 26 -6.07 -3.42 1.21
N GLY A 27 -7.33 -3.76 1.55
CA GLY A 27 -7.99 -3.29 2.77
C GLY A 27 -9.51 -3.24 2.65
N ALA A 28 -10.19 -2.88 3.74
CA ALA A 28 -11.65 -2.86 3.82
C ALA A 28 -12.32 -1.97 2.77
N ALA A 29 -13.58 -2.26 2.43
CA ALA A 29 -14.39 -1.39 1.59
C ALA A 29 -14.53 0.00 2.22
N GLY A 30 -14.37 1.06 1.43
CA GLY A 30 -14.46 2.43 1.93
C GLY A 30 -13.26 2.93 2.75
N SER A 31 -12.14 2.18 2.83
CA SER A 31 -10.89 2.62 3.48
C SER A 31 -10.10 3.68 2.70
N GLY A 32 -10.51 3.98 1.45
CA GLY A 32 -9.87 5.02 0.62
C GLY A 32 -8.72 4.52 -0.27
N LYS A 33 -8.70 3.22 -0.62
CA LYS A 33 -7.71 2.62 -1.54
C LYS A 33 -7.64 3.32 -2.90
N THR A 34 -8.78 3.44 -3.58
CA THR A 34 -8.89 4.10 -4.88
C THR A 34 -8.52 5.59 -4.79
N CYS A 35 -8.95 6.27 -3.71
CA CYS A 35 -8.57 7.66 -3.45
C CYS A 35 -7.06 7.83 -3.25
N PHE A 36 -6.40 6.86 -2.59
CA PHE A 36 -4.95 6.87 -2.43
C PHE A 36 -4.25 6.72 -3.78
N ILE A 37 -4.73 5.82 -4.65
CA ILE A 37 -4.17 5.65 -6.00
C ILE A 37 -4.30 6.94 -6.81
N ARG A 38 -5.46 7.63 -6.73
CA ARG A 38 -5.67 8.93 -7.36
C ARG A 38 -4.74 10.01 -6.76
N THR A 39 -4.57 10.04 -5.44
CA THR A 39 -3.62 10.92 -4.71
C THR A 39 -2.18 10.69 -5.14
N LEU A 40 -1.77 9.44 -5.26
CA LEU A 40 -0.45 9.06 -5.73
C LEU A 40 -0.24 9.44 -7.20
N TYR A 41 -1.24 9.22 -8.05
CA TYR A 41 -1.19 9.64 -9.45
C TYR A 41 -1.00 11.16 -9.60
N GLU A 42 -1.78 11.98 -8.91
CA GLU A 42 -1.61 13.44 -8.96
C GLU A 42 -0.28 13.90 -8.34
N ALA A 43 0.19 13.24 -7.29
CA ALA A 43 1.50 13.50 -6.69
C ALA A 43 2.69 13.13 -7.61
N LEU A 44 2.47 12.25 -8.60
CA LEU A 44 3.47 11.80 -9.57
C LEU A 44 3.32 12.44 -10.94
N ARG A 45 2.30 13.27 -11.15
CA ARG A 45 2.01 13.89 -12.43
C ARG A 45 3.17 14.73 -12.99
N GLN A 46 3.97 15.34 -12.12
CA GLN A 46 5.15 16.13 -12.50
C GLN A 46 6.34 15.24 -12.89
N ASP A 47 6.44 14.07 -12.26
CA ASP A 47 7.55 13.12 -12.44
C ASP A 47 7.24 12.10 -13.57
N MET A 48 6.02 12.10 -14.10
CA MET A 48 5.53 11.13 -15.09
C MET A 48 5.95 11.51 -16.52
N ILE A 49 6.43 10.51 -17.27
CA ILE A 49 6.70 10.64 -18.71
C ILE A 49 5.37 10.63 -19.46
N GLN A 50 5.06 11.72 -20.15
CA GLN A 50 3.81 11.88 -20.90
C GLN A 50 3.61 10.75 -21.93
N GLY A 51 2.39 10.22 -22.03
CA GLY A 51 2.02 9.16 -22.98
C GLY A 51 2.35 7.72 -22.56
N THR A 52 2.97 7.52 -21.38
CA THR A 52 3.26 6.16 -20.85
C THR A 52 2.16 5.59 -19.95
N PHE A 53 1.15 6.42 -19.63
CA PHE A 53 0.02 6.04 -18.81
C PHE A 53 -0.86 5.01 -19.52
N LYS A 54 -1.08 3.87 -18.87
CA LYS A 54 -1.96 2.79 -19.32
C LYS A 54 -2.91 2.39 -18.20
N GLU A 55 -4.17 2.19 -18.57
CA GLU A 55 -5.24 1.83 -17.67
C GLU A 55 -5.92 0.55 -18.17
N SER A 56 -6.06 -0.45 -17.32
CA SER A 56 -6.65 -1.75 -17.70
C SER A 56 -8.16 -1.70 -17.95
N LYS A 57 -8.91 -0.79 -17.30
CA LYS A 57 -10.36 -0.58 -17.50
C LYS A 57 -10.75 0.91 -17.38
N HIS A 58 -11.46 1.46 -18.37
CA HIS A 58 -11.61 2.91 -18.62
C HIS A 58 -12.52 3.70 -17.63
N LYS A 59 -12.60 3.37 -16.33
CA LYS A 59 -13.60 3.97 -15.43
C LYS A 59 -13.10 4.55 -14.10
N SER A 60 -11.84 4.37 -13.69
CA SER A 60 -11.49 4.61 -12.27
C SER A 60 -10.70 5.90 -11.97
N LEU A 61 -10.25 6.66 -12.97
CA LEU A 61 -9.54 7.94 -12.74
C LEU A 61 -10.32 9.18 -13.16
N LYS A 62 -11.50 9.02 -13.75
CA LYS A 62 -12.33 10.13 -14.23
C LYS A 62 -13.76 9.94 -13.75
N GLY A 63 -14.29 10.90 -13.01
CA GLY A 63 -15.64 10.87 -12.45
C GLY A 63 -15.70 10.43 -10.98
N CYS A 64 -16.92 10.20 -10.48
CA CYS A 64 -17.17 9.82 -9.09
C CYS A 64 -16.41 8.53 -8.71
N VAL A 65 -15.99 8.41 -7.44
CA VAL A 65 -15.39 7.19 -6.92
C VAL A 65 -16.51 6.15 -6.74
N GLU A 66 -16.55 5.15 -7.62
CA GLU A 66 -17.44 4.00 -7.48
C GLU A 66 -16.73 2.88 -6.68
N PRO A 67 -17.48 2.02 -5.96
CA PRO A 67 -16.91 0.86 -5.31
C PRO A 67 -16.20 -0.08 -6.30
N THR A 68 -14.95 -0.44 -6.00
CA THR A 68 -14.16 -1.38 -6.82
C THR A 68 -14.72 -2.80 -6.68
N GLU A 69 -15.34 -3.34 -7.74
CA GLU A 69 -15.87 -4.71 -7.78
C GLU A 69 -14.82 -5.74 -8.23
N GLU A 70 -13.89 -5.33 -9.08
CA GLU A 70 -12.86 -6.19 -9.66
C GLU A 70 -11.48 -5.56 -9.56
N MET A 71 -10.43 -6.38 -9.57
CA MET A 71 -9.05 -5.88 -9.61
C MET A 71 -8.83 -5.00 -10.85
N TYR A 72 -8.15 -3.89 -10.62
CA TYR A 72 -7.89 -2.89 -11.63
C TYR A 72 -6.47 -2.37 -11.51
N THR A 73 -5.78 -2.31 -12.64
CA THR A 73 -4.35 -1.96 -12.70
C THR A 73 -4.12 -0.70 -13.53
N ILE A 74 -3.28 0.18 -12.99
CA ILE A 74 -2.71 1.36 -13.64
C ILE A 74 -1.21 1.13 -13.81
N SER A 75 -0.68 1.41 -14.99
CA SER A 75 0.77 1.41 -15.24
C SER A 75 1.21 2.77 -15.77
N MET A 76 2.33 3.28 -15.25
CA MET A 76 2.93 4.55 -15.66
C MET A 76 4.45 4.47 -15.59
N GLN A 77 5.16 5.27 -16.39
CA GLN A 77 6.60 5.43 -16.24
C GLN A 77 6.91 6.78 -15.62
N ILE A 78 7.69 6.76 -14.55
CA ILE A 78 8.15 7.93 -13.82
C ILE A 78 9.66 8.07 -13.99
N GLU A 79 10.13 9.31 -14.12
CA GLU A 79 11.55 9.65 -14.15
C GLU A 79 11.86 10.52 -12.93
N ASP A 80 12.53 9.93 -11.93
CA ASP A 80 12.94 10.62 -10.72
C ASP A 80 14.48 10.62 -10.63
N GLY A 81 15.08 11.81 -10.60
CA GLY A 81 16.53 11.97 -10.49
C GLY A 81 17.34 11.28 -11.60
N GLY A 82 16.78 11.18 -12.82
CA GLY A 82 17.41 10.49 -13.97
C GLY A 82 17.28 8.97 -13.94
N ARG A 83 16.52 8.39 -13.00
CA ARG A 83 16.19 6.96 -12.95
C ARG A 83 14.78 6.74 -13.49
N ARG A 84 14.63 5.84 -14.45
CA ARG A 84 13.33 5.47 -15.01
C ARG A 84 12.73 4.29 -14.26
N THR A 85 11.55 4.50 -13.69
CA THR A 85 10.79 3.46 -12.99
C THR A 85 9.46 3.23 -13.70
N ALA A 86 9.16 1.98 -14.04
CA ALA A 86 7.84 1.56 -14.49
C ALA A 86 7.01 1.14 -13.27
N LEU A 87 6.13 2.04 -12.83
CA LEU A 87 5.24 1.84 -11.68
C LEU A 87 3.93 1.23 -12.15
N THR A 88 3.54 0.11 -11.53
CA THR A 88 2.23 -0.52 -11.72
C THR A 88 1.49 -0.52 -10.39
N LEU A 89 0.34 0.13 -10.30
CA LEU A 89 -0.53 0.17 -9.13
C LEU A 89 -1.75 -0.71 -9.39
N THR A 90 -2.01 -1.69 -8.53
CA THR A 90 -3.19 -2.56 -8.61
C THR A 90 -4.13 -2.27 -7.45
N ASP A 91 -5.32 -1.76 -7.77
CA ASP A 91 -6.44 -1.64 -6.84
C ASP A 91 -7.15 -2.98 -6.70
N THR A 92 -7.58 -3.28 -5.48
CA THR A 92 -8.31 -4.52 -5.17
C THR A 92 -9.71 -4.21 -4.65
N PRO A 93 -10.69 -5.11 -4.90
CA PRO A 93 -12.00 -4.98 -4.28
C PRO A 93 -11.85 -4.97 -2.76
N GLY A 94 -12.62 -4.10 -2.10
CA GLY A 94 -12.54 -3.97 -0.65
C GLY A 94 -13.21 -5.14 0.07
N PHE A 95 -12.68 -5.51 1.24
CA PHE A 95 -13.35 -6.48 2.11
C PHE A 95 -14.68 -5.89 2.61
N THR A 96 -15.79 -6.56 2.29
CA THR A 96 -17.16 -6.10 2.59
C THR A 96 -17.76 -6.81 3.80
N SER A 97 -17.45 -8.10 3.97
CA SER A 97 -18.02 -8.94 5.02
C SER A 97 -17.04 -10.02 5.48
N ASN A 98 -17.13 -10.40 6.76
CA ASN A 98 -16.27 -11.43 7.35
C ASN A 98 -16.50 -12.81 6.71
N SER A 99 -17.71 -13.10 6.22
CA SER A 99 -18.05 -14.40 5.62
C SER A 99 -17.35 -14.65 4.29
N GLN A 100 -17.16 -13.60 3.47
CA GLN A 100 -16.50 -13.70 2.16
C GLN A 100 -15.00 -13.41 2.22
N LEU A 101 -14.50 -12.99 3.39
CA LEU A 101 -13.13 -12.53 3.55
C LEU A 101 -12.10 -13.57 3.14
N VAL A 102 -12.31 -14.83 3.49
CA VAL A 102 -11.39 -15.93 3.15
C VAL A 102 -11.31 -16.13 1.64
N GLU A 103 -12.43 -16.06 0.94
CA GLU A 103 -12.48 -16.20 -0.52
C GLU A 103 -11.84 -15.00 -1.22
N GLN A 104 -12.16 -13.78 -0.77
CA GLN A 104 -11.55 -12.55 -1.30
C GLN A 104 -10.04 -12.52 -1.07
N LEU A 105 -9.59 -12.89 0.13
CA LEU A 105 -8.17 -12.98 0.48
C LEU A 105 -7.46 -14.05 -0.35
N LYS A 106 -8.10 -15.21 -0.57
CA LYS A 106 -7.60 -16.26 -1.45
C LYS A 106 -7.46 -15.77 -2.90
N ALA A 107 -8.42 -15.00 -3.41
CA ALA A 107 -8.31 -14.42 -4.75
C ALA A 107 -7.10 -13.47 -4.87
N ILE A 108 -6.83 -12.66 -3.83
CA ILE A 108 -5.66 -11.78 -3.77
C ILE A 108 -4.35 -12.58 -3.72
N THR A 109 -4.24 -13.59 -2.85
CA THR A 109 -3.03 -14.41 -2.76
C THR A 109 -2.79 -15.23 -4.02
N GLN A 110 -3.85 -15.78 -4.63
CA GLN A 110 -3.76 -16.45 -5.93
C GLN A 110 -3.33 -15.50 -7.05
N HIS A 111 -3.76 -14.24 -7.01
CA HIS A 111 -3.29 -13.24 -7.97
C HIS A 111 -1.78 -13.02 -7.85
N ILE A 112 -1.25 -12.91 -6.63
CA ILE A 112 0.20 -12.78 -6.37
C ILE A 112 0.94 -14.03 -6.86
N ASP A 113 0.47 -15.23 -6.49
CA ASP A 113 1.06 -16.50 -6.93
C ASP A 113 1.05 -16.64 -8.45
N SER A 114 0.00 -16.15 -9.12
CA SER A 114 -0.08 -16.20 -10.58
C SER A 114 1.02 -15.37 -11.24
N GLN A 115 1.51 -14.30 -10.62
CA GLN A 115 2.67 -13.55 -11.13
C GLN A 115 3.95 -14.37 -10.98
N PHE A 116 4.15 -15.03 -9.83
CA PHE A 116 5.29 -15.94 -9.65
C PHE A 116 5.23 -17.13 -10.61
N ALA A 117 4.04 -17.69 -10.85
CA ALA A 117 3.84 -18.78 -11.79
C ALA A 117 4.20 -18.39 -13.23
N ARG A 118 3.89 -17.15 -13.64
CA ARG A 118 4.26 -16.62 -14.97
C ARG A 118 5.77 -16.53 -15.13
N THR A 119 6.46 -15.98 -14.14
CA THR A 119 7.93 -15.90 -14.17
C THR A 119 8.56 -17.30 -14.17
N LEU A 120 8.07 -18.22 -13.32
CA LEU A 120 8.57 -19.59 -13.27
C LEU A 120 8.36 -20.34 -14.60
N ALA A 121 7.20 -20.12 -15.24
CA ALA A 121 6.91 -20.68 -16.55
C ALA A 121 7.87 -20.13 -17.63
N GLU A 122 8.20 -18.84 -17.58
CA GLU A 122 9.20 -18.23 -18.47
C GLU A 122 10.62 -18.77 -18.21
N GLU A 123 11.03 -18.89 -16.95
CA GLU A 123 12.32 -19.48 -16.57
C GLU A 123 12.46 -20.95 -17.00
N SER A 124 11.35 -21.68 -17.03
CA SER A 124 11.28 -23.08 -17.47
C SER A 124 11.40 -23.26 -18.98
N LYS A 125 11.22 -22.20 -19.79
CA LYS A 125 11.37 -22.29 -21.25
C LYS A 125 12.83 -22.50 -21.65
N VAL A 126 13.05 -23.31 -22.68
CA VAL A 126 14.37 -23.56 -23.28
C VAL A 126 14.90 -22.31 -24.00
N LYS A 127 14.02 -21.61 -24.74
CA LYS A 127 14.30 -20.29 -25.32
C LYS A 127 13.58 -19.25 -24.48
N ARG A 128 14.36 -18.49 -23.72
CA ARG A 128 13.88 -17.48 -22.78
C ARG A 128 13.89 -16.11 -23.43
N ASP A 129 12.90 -15.28 -23.12
CA ASP A 129 12.88 -13.89 -23.53
C ASP A 129 13.80 -13.06 -22.62
N ALA A 130 14.97 -12.67 -23.14
CA ALA A 130 15.94 -11.83 -22.44
C ALA A 130 15.42 -10.41 -22.08
N LYS A 131 14.23 -10.05 -22.55
CA LYS A 131 13.55 -8.76 -22.31
C LYS A 131 12.27 -8.91 -21.50
N ALA A 132 12.04 -10.05 -20.86
CA ALA A 132 10.87 -10.23 -19.99
C ALA A 132 10.84 -9.12 -18.91
N SER A 133 9.70 -8.45 -18.79
CA SER A 133 9.46 -7.45 -17.74
C SER A 133 9.12 -8.16 -16.43
N ASP A 134 9.55 -7.59 -15.32
CA ASP A 134 9.21 -8.11 -14.00
C ASP A 134 7.73 -7.87 -13.68
N THR A 135 7.01 -8.95 -13.40
CA THR A 135 5.58 -8.94 -13.06
C THR A 135 5.31 -9.16 -11.57
N HIS A 136 6.35 -9.37 -10.76
CA HIS A 136 6.20 -9.64 -9.34
C HIS A 136 5.62 -8.46 -8.59
N VAL A 137 4.75 -8.73 -7.62
CA VAL A 137 4.22 -7.71 -6.72
C VAL A 137 5.26 -7.45 -5.63
N HIS A 138 5.86 -6.26 -5.63
CA HIS A 138 6.97 -5.95 -4.72
C HIS A 138 6.54 -5.43 -3.36
N ALA A 139 5.36 -4.81 -3.29
CA ALA A 139 4.81 -4.26 -2.06
C ALA A 139 3.29 -4.35 -2.05
N CYS A 140 2.74 -4.62 -0.88
CA CYS A 140 1.31 -4.60 -0.58
C CYS A 140 1.04 -3.52 0.47
N ILE A 141 0.35 -2.46 0.08
CA ILE A 141 -0.07 -1.42 1.01
C ILE A 141 -1.39 -1.87 1.64
N TYR A 142 -1.35 -2.16 2.94
CA TYR A 142 -2.51 -2.63 3.68
C TYR A 142 -3.18 -1.48 4.43
N PHE A 143 -4.39 -1.12 4.01
CA PHE A 143 -5.23 -0.11 4.66
C PHE A 143 -5.98 -0.72 5.83
N MET A 144 -5.48 -0.46 7.03
CA MET A 144 -6.12 -0.78 8.30
C MET A 144 -7.24 0.22 8.58
N SER A 145 -8.37 -0.29 9.06
CA SER A 145 -9.51 0.54 9.45
C SER A 145 -9.37 0.99 10.90
N GLU A 146 -9.77 2.23 11.18
CA GLU A 146 -9.77 2.83 12.53
C GLU A 146 -10.88 2.28 13.45
N SER A 147 -11.56 1.20 13.05
CA SER A 147 -12.69 0.62 13.79
C SER A 147 -12.37 0.24 15.25
N ASN A 148 -11.09 0.02 15.58
CA ASN A 148 -10.66 -0.36 16.92
C ASN A 148 -9.64 0.65 17.46
N ILE A 149 -10.07 1.50 18.39
CA ILE A 149 -9.18 2.42 19.14
C ILE A 149 -8.19 1.65 20.03
N HIS A 150 -8.50 0.39 20.34
CA HIS A 150 -7.78 -0.44 21.30
C HIS A 150 -6.66 -1.29 20.71
N GLY A 151 -6.47 -1.31 19.38
CA GLY A 151 -5.43 -2.11 18.73
C GLY A 151 -5.88 -2.75 17.42
N LEU A 152 -5.12 -3.73 16.97
CA LEU A 152 -5.32 -4.44 15.71
C LEU A 152 -6.53 -5.38 15.79
N SER A 153 -7.42 -5.32 14.79
CA SER A 153 -8.56 -6.24 14.70
C SER A 153 -8.10 -7.70 14.48
N GLU A 154 -8.84 -8.69 14.97
CA GLU A 154 -8.61 -10.10 14.63
C GLU A 154 -8.65 -10.35 13.12
N VAL A 155 -9.50 -9.60 12.42
CA VAL A 155 -9.60 -9.65 10.96
C VAL A 155 -8.31 -9.14 10.30
N ASP A 156 -7.77 -8.02 10.79
CA ASP A 156 -6.53 -7.45 10.29
C ASP A 156 -5.34 -8.37 10.61
N LYS A 157 -5.29 -8.99 11.80
CA LYS A 157 -4.28 -9.99 12.18
C LYS A 157 -4.27 -11.15 11.19
N PHE A 158 -5.43 -11.70 10.87
CA PHE A 158 -5.57 -12.80 9.93
C PHE A 158 -5.10 -12.41 8.51
N ILE A 159 -5.52 -11.25 8.01
CA ILE A 159 -5.12 -10.76 6.68
C ILE A 159 -3.61 -10.49 6.62
N LEU A 160 -3.06 -9.80 7.61
CA LEU A 160 -1.63 -9.46 7.67
C LEU A 160 -0.78 -10.73 7.66
N LYS A 161 -1.10 -11.74 8.48
CA LYS A 161 -0.38 -13.02 8.50
C LYS A 161 -0.46 -13.77 7.17
N ALA A 162 -1.61 -13.74 6.51
CA ALA A 162 -1.77 -14.39 5.21
C ALA A 162 -0.96 -13.70 4.11
N LEU A 163 -1.04 -12.37 4.02
CA LEU A 163 -0.36 -11.59 2.99
C LEU A 163 1.16 -11.53 3.21
N SER A 164 1.61 -11.41 4.46
CA SER A 164 3.03 -11.31 4.80
C SER A 164 3.84 -12.55 4.44
N SER A 165 3.19 -13.68 4.18
CA SER A 165 3.85 -14.91 3.71
C SER A 165 4.23 -14.87 2.22
N ARG A 166 3.65 -13.95 1.44
CA ARG A 166 3.75 -13.89 -0.03
C ARG A 166 4.29 -12.57 -0.58
N VAL A 167 4.16 -11.48 0.17
CA VAL A 167 4.54 -10.13 -0.29
C VAL A 167 4.96 -9.26 0.88
N ASN A 168 5.80 -8.25 0.60
CA ASN A 168 6.14 -7.19 1.54
C ASN A 168 4.91 -6.36 1.91
N VAL A 169 4.37 -6.54 3.11
CA VAL A 169 3.22 -5.79 3.58
C VAL A 169 3.66 -4.52 4.30
N ILE A 170 3.11 -3.37 3.88
CA ILE A 170 3.30 -2.06 4.49
C ILE A 170 1.97 -1.62 5.10
N PRO A 171 1.85 -1.58 6.44
CA PRO A 171 0.61 -1.18 7.10
C PRO A 171 0.41 0.33 7.07
N VAL A 172 -0.82 0.73 6.76
CA VAL A 172 -1.26 2.12 6.63
C VAL A 172 -2.57 2.30 7.40
N LEU A 173 -2.66 3.38 8.16
CA LEU A 173 -3.91 3.84 8.76
C LEU A 173 -4.70 4.64 7.73
N SER A 174 -5.92 4.17 7.41
CA SER A 174 -6.85 4.94 6.61
C SER A 174 -7.32 6.20 7.34
N LYS A 175 -7.90 7.15 6.59
CA LYS A 175 -8.66 8.32 7.05
C LYS A 175 -8.17 8.92 8.38
N ALA A 176 -6.86 9.16 8.50
CA ALA A 176 -6.27 9.63 9.76
C ALA A 176 -6.84 10.98 10.25
N ASP A 177 -7.53 11.71 9.36
CA ASP A 177 -8.34 12.88 9.65
C ASP A 177 -9.50 12.66 10.64
N THR A 178 -9.96 11.42 10.86
CA THR A 178 -11.03 11.17 11.86
C THR A 178 -10.52 11.07 13.30
N LEU A 179 -9.21 10.90 13.48
CA LEU A 179 -8.57 10.76 14.78
C LEU A 179 -7.76 12.01 15.14
N SER A 180 -7.61 12.29 16.44
CA SER A 180 -6.70 13.33 16.90
C SER A 180 -5.25 12.87 16.76
N THR A 181 -4.31 13.81 16.62
CA THR A 181 -2.88 13.51 16.53
C THR A 181 -2.38 12.67 17.72
N ALA A 182 -2.82 13.00 18.94
CA ALA A 182 -2.51 12.24 20.14
C ALA A 182 -3.07 10.80 20.11
N HIS A 183 -4.27 10.61 19.57
CA HIS A 183 -4.85 9.28 19.41
C HIS A 183 -4.13 8.46 18.32
N VAL A 184 -3.75 9.09 17.20
CA VAL A 184 -2.98 8.44 16.15
C VAL A 184 -1.62 7.96 16.68
N GLU A 185 -0.90 8.78 17.43
CA GLU A 185 0.39 8.38 18.03
C GLU A 185 0.25 7.21 19.00
N LYS A 186 -0.76 7.27 19.88
CA LYS A 186 -1.06 6.16 20.81
C LYS A 186 -1.38 4.87 20.04
N LEU A 187 -2.22 4.96 19.02
CA LEU A 187 -2.61 3.82 18.20
C LEU A 187 -1.43 3.24 17.41
N LYS A 188 -0.55 4.09 16.86
CA LYS A 188 0.68 3.67 16.18
C LYS A 188 1.56 2.84 17.11
N ASN A 189 1.73 3.27 18.36
CA ASN A 189 2.55 2.54 19.34
C ASN A 189 1.95 1.18 19.70
N ILE A 190 0.63 1.14 19.95
CA ILE A 190 -0.08 -0.13 20.23
C ILE A 190 0.06 -1.10 19.05
N ILE A 191 -0.18 -0.63 17.82
CA ILE A 191 -0.09 -1.47 16.61
C ILE A 191 1.35 -1.98 16.40
N LYS A 192 2.37 -1.15 16.66
CA LYS A 192 3.78 -1.58 16.58
C LYS A 192 4.07 -2.71 17.56
N GLU A 193 3.73 -2.52 18.82
CA GLU A 193 3.94 -3.52 19.88
C GLU A 193 3.21 -4.83 19.55
N GLU A 194 1.94 -4.73 19.11
CA GLU A 194 1.16 -5.89 18.73
C GLU A 194 1.76 -6.63 17.52
N ILE A 195 2.13 -5.92 16.46
CA ILE A 195 2.66 -6.54 15.23
C ILE A 195 4.02 -7.20 15.48
N PHE A 196 4.96 -6.48 16.11
CA PHE A 196 6.33 -6.95 16.25
C PHE A 196 6.50 -7.85 17.47
N ASP A 197 6.03 -7.43 18.64
CA ASP A 197 6.38 -8.07 19.91
C ASP A 197 5.39 -9.17 20.30
N VAL A 198 4.08 -8.91 20.16
CA VAL A 198 3.03 -9.87 20.58
C VAL A 198 2.79 -10.95 19.53
N TYR A 199 2.46 -10.55 18.29
CA TYR A 199 2.03 -11.49 17.25
C TYR A 199 3.14 -11.92 16.30
N ARG A 200 4.30 -11.26 16.34
CA ARG A 200 5.49 -11.61 15.54
C ARG A 200 5.15 -11.74 14.04
N ILE A 201 4.35 -10.81 13.51
CA ILE A 201 3.92 -10.86 12.11
C ILE A 201 5.07 -10.39 11.23
N PRO A 202 5.53 -11.19 10.25
CA PRO A 202 6.70 -10.87 9.43
C PRO A 202 6.35 -9.89 8.30
N ILE A 203 5.91 -8.68 8.68
CA ILE A 203 5.69 -7.59 7.72
C ILE A 203 7.01 -7.03 7.20
N TYR A 204 6.97 -6.12 6.22
CA TYR A 204 8.19 -5.47 5.72
C TYR A 204 8.92 -4.76 6.87
N GLY A 205 10.23 -5.01 6.98
CA GLY A 205 11.08 -4.52 8.09
C GLY A 205 11.20 -5.48 9.28
N HIS A 206 10.58 -6.66 9.24
CA HIS A 206 10.81 -7.72 10.22
C HIS A 206 12.20 -8.36 10.00
N ILE A 207 13.05 -8.29 11.03
CA ILE A 207 14.44 -8.78 10.98
C ILE A 207 14.50 -10.15 11.66
N GLN A 208 14.75 -11.21 10.90
CA GLN A 208 14.94 -12.52 11.50
C GLN A 208 16.26 -12.51 12.29
N PHE A 209 16.18 -12.79 13.58
CA PHE A 209 17.34 -13.08 14.42
C PHE A 209 17.55 -14.59 14.35
N ASP A 210 18.78 -15.03 14.13
CA ASP A 210 19.12 -16.43 14.21
C ASP A 210 19.08 -16.82 15.70
N GLU A 211 18.29 -17.84 16.06
CA GLU A 211 18.17 -18.30 17.46
C GLU A 211 19.52 -18.79 18.00
N ASP A 212 20.47 -19.13 17.13
CA ASP A 212 21.84 -19.54 17.47
C ASP A 212 22.73 -18.39 17.98
N ASP A 213 22.35 -17.12 17.76
CA ASP A 213 23.08 -15.95 18.32
C ASP A 213 22.82 -15.76 19.84
N GLU A 214 21.88 -16.52 20.44
CA GLU A 214 21.54 -16.42 21.87
C GLU A 214 22.42 -17.32 22.77
N ASP A 215 23.07 -18.34 22.21
CA ASP A 215 23.81 -19.36 22.98
C ASP A 215 25.31 -19.04 23.19
N GLU A 216 25.88 -18.01 22.53
CA GLU A 216 27.34 -17.74 22.58
C GLU A 216 27.83 -16.76 23.67
N GLU A 217 26.97 -16.17 24.52
CA GLU A 217 27.43 -15.32 25.64
C GLU A 217 26.71 -15.61 26.96
N MET A 218 27.13 -16.69 27.62
CA MET A 218 26.88 -16.97 29.03
C MET A 218 28.05 -16.42 29.88
N ASP A 219 28.19 -15.09 29.93
CA ASP A 219 28.96 -14.39 30.97
C ASP A 219 28.00 -13.71 31.97
N ASP A 220 28.16 -14.11 33.23
CA ASP A 220 27.18 -14.17 34.31
C ASP A 220 27.08 -12.89 35.16
N ASP A 221 27.00 -11.68 34.57
CA ASP A 221 26.97 -10.46 35.42
C ASP A 221 26.24 -9.20 34.90
N ASN A 222 25.35 -9.29 33.90
CA ASN A 222 24.59 -8.10 33.46
C ASN A 222 23.12 -8.38 33.07
N SER A 223 22.35 -8.94 34.01
CA SER A 223 20.92 -9.24 33.85
C SER A 223 19.99 -8.01 33.79
N ILE A 224 20.53 -6.79 33.72
CA ILE A 224 19.74 -5.54 33.77
C ILE A 224 19.39 -4.93 32.39
N TYR A 225 19.91 -5.47 31.27
CA TYR A 225 19.68 -4.91 29.93
C TYR A 225 19.06 -5.86 28.87
N LYS A 226 18.60 -7.06 29.24
CA LYS A 226 18.02 -8.03 28.27
C LYS A 226 16.48 -8.12 28.29
N ASP A 227 15.77 -7.03 28.64
CA ASP A 227 14.30 -6.98 28.64
C ASP A 227 13.75 -5.91 27.68
N GLY A 228 14.42 -5.75 26.54
CA GLY A 228 13.96 -4.89 25.46
C GLY A 228 12.93 -5.62 24.59
N SER A 229 11.89 -4.90 24.16
CA SER A 229 11.02 -5.41 23.10
C SER A 229 11.86 -5.71 21.86
N TYR A 230 11.46 -6.68 21.04
CA TYR A 230 12.23 -7.06 19.86
C TYR A 230 12.34 -5.90 18.87
N LEU A 231 11.31 -5.05 18.81
CA LEU A 231 11.39 -3.85 18.00
C LEU A 231 12.51 -2.94 18.48
N SER A 232 12.71 -2.81 19.81
CA SER A 232 13.87 -2.10 20.38
C SER A 232 15.17 -2.77 19.94
N ARG A 233 15.32 -4.08 20.13
CA ARG A 233 16.53 -4.82 19.73
C ARG A 233 16.85 -4.65 18.24
N ALA A 234 15.83 -4.72 17.37
CA ALA A 234 15.97 -4.49 15.93
C ALA A 234 16.40 -3.05 15.62
N MET A 235 15.81 -2.06 16.29
CA MET A 235 16.20 -0.65 16.13
C MET A 235 17.62 -0.38 16.64
N ASP A 236 18.02 -0.98 17.76
CA ASP A 236 19.34 -0.82 18.35
C ASP A 236 20.41 -1.43 17.46
N MET A 237 20.19 -2.64 16.92
CA MET A 237 21.07 -3.27 15.93
C MET A 237 21.22 -2.40 14.67
N LEU A 238 20.12 -1.86 14.12
CA LEU A 238 20.19 -0.96 12.97
C LEU A 238 20.92 0.35 13.31
N GLN A 239 20.73 0.88 14.51
CA GLN A 239 21.40 2.09 14.98
C GLN A 239 22.91 1.88 15.11
N GLU A 240 23.34 0.70 15.55
CA GLU A 240 24.74 0.28 15.59
C GLU A 240 25.33 0.21 14.18
N CYS A 241 24.69 -0.49 13.23
CA CYS A 241 25.14 -0.53 11.83
C CYS A 241 25.28 0.87 11.20
N VAL A 242 24.38 1.80 11.55
CA VAL A 242 24.46 3.20 11.09
C VAL A 242 25.67 3.92 11.68
N CYS A 243 26.01 3.64 12.94
CA CYS A 243 27.12 4.27 13.65
C CYS A 243 28.48 3.70 13.20
N GLU A 244 28.58 2.38 13.04
CA GLU A 244 29.83 1.68 12.71
C GLU A 244 30.15 1.72 11.21
N ASP A 245 29.20 1.29 10.37
CA ASP A 245 29.43 1.09 8.94
C ASP A 245 28.98 2.26 8.07
N ARG A 246 28.30 3.27 8.66
CA ARG A 246 27.61 4.35 7.93
C ARG A 246 26.66 3.81 6.86
N ASP A 247 26.02 2.67 7.14
CA ASP A 247 25.12 2.00 6.23
C ASP A 247 23.86 2.87 5.97
N GLU A 248 23.70 3.33 4.72
CA GLU A 248 22.56 4.15 4.29
C GLU A 248 21.24 3.36 4.24
N ASP A 249 21.31 2.06 3.96
CA ASP A 249 20.15 1.18 3.90
C ASP A 249 19.67 0.85 5.31
N ALA A 250 20.58 0.62 6.27
CA ALA A 250 20.24 0.49 7.68
C ALA A 250 19.56 1.76 8.21
N ARG A 251 20.06 2.95 7.84
CA ARG A 251 19.45 4.24 8.19
C ARG A 251 18.04 4.38 7.63
N SER A 252 17.85 3.96 6.38
CA SER A 252 16.54 3.98 5.72
C SER A 252 15.57 3.03 6.41
N MET A 253 16.01 1.81 6.76
CA MET A 253 15.21 0.85 7.53
C MET A 253 14.82 1.38 8.91
N LEU A 254 15.76 1.99 9.62
CA LEU A 254 15.48 2.61 10.92
C LEU A 254 14.45 3.74 10.80
N GLN A 255 14.54 4.57 9.76
CA GLN A 255 13.55 5.61 9.48
C GLN A 255 12.15 5.02 9.20
N TYR A 256 12.10 3.92 8.45
CA TYR A 256 10.86 3.19 8.17
C TYR A 256 10.22 2.63 9.45
N LEU A 257 10.98 1.90 10.28
CA LEU A 257 10.46 1.29 11.52
C LEU A 257 9.97 2.35 12.52
N ARG A 258 10.56 3.54 12.52
CA ARG A 258 10.08 4.67 13.33
C ARG A 258 8.73 5.21 12.82
N ALA A 259 8.49 5.19 11.52
CA ALA A 259 7.33 5.83 10.89
C ALA A 259 6.07 4.95 10.77
N ILE A 260 6.21 3.62 10.74
CA ILE A 260 5.06 2.70 10.58
C ILE A 260 4.12 2.70 11.80
N PRO A 261 2.83 2.38 11.66
CA PRO A 261 2.07 2.45 10.41
C PRO A 261 1.90 3.91 9.94
N PHE A 262 1.85 4.13 8.63
CA PHE A 262 1.71 5.50 8.07
C PHE A 262 0.28 5.99 8.21
N SER A 263 0.09 7.22 8.70
CA SER A 263 -1.24 7.88 8.72
C SER A 263 -1.48 8.62 7.41
N LEU A 264 -2.49 8.18 6.64
CA LEU A 264 -2.82 8.77 5.35
C LEU A 264 -4.15 9.53 5.35
N ILE A 265 -4.12 10.66 4.64
CA ILE A 265 -5.26 11.51 4.35
C ILE A 265 -5.26 11.76 2.85
N ASN A 266 -6.33 11.30 2.17
CA ASN A 266 -6.49 11.44 0.71
C ASN A 266 -7.26 12.71 0.39
N TYR A 267 -7.05 13.30 -0.79
CA TYR A 267 -7.74 14.53 -1.16
C TYR A 267 -9.23 14.28 -1.45
N GLU A 268 -10.04 15.32 -1.30
CA GLU A 268 -11.46 15.26 -1.60
C GLU A 268 -11.72 15.56 -3.08
N GLU A 269 -12.60 14.78 -3.70
CA GLU A 269 -13.02 14.96 -5.08
C GLU A 269 -14.44 15.47 -5.13
N ASP A 270 -14.70 16.39 -6.05
CA ASP A 270 -16.06 16.81 -6.35
C ASP A 270 -16.87 15.60 -6.87
N PRO A 271 -17.99 15.23 -6.21
CA PRO A 271 -18.81 14.08 -6.59
C PRO A 271 -19.32 14.11 -8.03
N HIS A 272 -19.48 15.29 -8.64
CA HIS A 272 -20.01 15.43 -10.00
C HIS A 272 -18.91 15.44 -11.07
N THR A 273 -17.75 16.02 -10.78
CA THR A 273 -16.67 16.20 -11.77
C THR A 273 -15.51 15.22 -11.60
N GLY A 274 -15.39 14.58 -10.43
CA GLY A 274 -14.27 13.71 -10.07
C GLY A 274 -12.93 14.43 -10.05
N ARG A 275 -12.92 15.77 -9.99
CA ARG A 275 -11.71 16.58 -9.92
C ARG A 275 -11.36 16.88 -8.46
N PRO A 276 -10.07 16.99 -8.12
CA PRO A 276 -9.66 17.43 -6.78
C PRO A 276 -10.26 18.78 -6.44
N ILE A 277 -10.84 18.90 -5.25
CA ILE A 277 -11.25 20.19 -4.69
C ILE A 277 -9.98 20.97 -4.37
N GLN A 278 -9.83 22.15 -4.98
CA GLN A 278 -8.67 23.01 -4.75
C GLN A 278 -8.86 23.77 -3.44
N LEU A 279 -7.92 23.60 -2.50
CA LEU A 279 -7.86 24.44 -1.32
C LEU A 279 -7.29 25.82 -1.71
N ILE A 280 -8.10 26.87 -1.56
CA ILE A 280 -7.64 28.26 -1.77
C ILE A 280 -6.96 28.73 -0.48
N PRO A 281 -5.67 29.09 -0.50
CA PRO A 281 -5.00 29.64 0.69
C PRO A 281 -5.65 30.99 1.07
N GLY A 282 -6.31 31.06 2.24
CA GLY A 282 -6.82 32.32 2.80
C GLY A 282 -8.25 32.35 3.34
N GLU A 283 -9.07 31.31 3.14
CA GLU A 283 -10.47 31.30 3.63
C GLU A 283 -10.67 30.67 5.02
N ALA A 284 -9.60 30.22 5.69
CA ALA A 284 -9.71 29.52 6.99
C ALA A 284 -9.90 30.47 8.19
N SER A 285 -9.96 31.79 7.98
CA SER A 285 -10.03 32.78 9.07
C SER A 285 -11.06 33.88 8.76
N GLY A 286 -12.33 33.60 9.05
CA GLY A 286 -13.34 34.61 9.43
C GLY A 286 -14.03 35.41 8.32
N SER A 287 -15.35 35.25 8.20
CA SER A 287 -16.30 36.38 8.21
C SER A 287 -17.75 35.94 8.46
N CYS A 288 -18.36 36.60 9.45
CA CYS A 288 -19.78 36.96 9.54
C CYS A 288 -20.81 35.90 9.98
N TYR A 289 -21.04 35.82 11.29
CA TYR A 289 -22.42 35.89 11.83
C TYR A 289 -22.46 36.92 12.97
N THR A 290 -22.51 38.20 12.61
CA THR A 290 -23.11 39.21 13.46
C THR A 290 -24.06 40.03 12.59
N SER A 291 -25.37 39.83 12.79
CA SER A 291 -26.34 40.91 12.80
C SER A 291 -27.70 40.39 13.26
N THR A 292 -28.00 40.71 14.51
CA THR A 292 -29.33 41.12 14.97
C THR A 292 -30.01 42.04 13.95
N ALA A 293 -31.25 41.75 13.56
CA ALA A 293 -32.27 42.75 13.22
C ALA A 293 -33.66 42.10 13.07
N SER A 294 -34.50 42.35 14.07
CA SER A 294 -35.89 42.84 13.93
C SER A 294 -36.67 42.55 12.64
N LEU A 295 -37.85 41.93 12.81
CA LEU A 295 -39.01 41.99 11.92
C LEU A 295 -39.34 43.45 11.52
N PRO A 296 -39.83 43.68 10.28
CA PRO A 296 -41.20 44.19 10.20
C PRO A 296 -42.05 43.67 9.03
N GLU A 297 -43.32 43.47 9.38
CA GLU A 297 -44.60 43.80 8.72
C GLU A 297 -44.79 43.85 7.18
N TYR A 298 -45.89 43.19 6.83
CA TYR A 298 -46.73 43.27 5.63
C TYR A 298 -47.00 44.70 5.12
N SER A 299 -46.90 44.89 3.80
CA SER A 299 -47.92 45.60 3.02
C SER A 299 -47.79 45.34 1.51
N SER A 300 -48.96 45.21 0.88
CA SER A 300 -49.23 45.00 -0.54
C SER A 300 -48.98 46.25 -1.39
N HIS A 301 -48.63 46.11 -2.69
CA HIS A 301 -49.46 46.58 -3.82
C HIS A 301 -48.84 46.26 -5.20
N GLN A 302 -49.76 45.91 -6.09
CA GLN A 302 -49.77 45.56 -7.52
C GLN A 302 -49.23 46.61 -8.53
N ASN A 303 -48.45 46.19 -9.55
CA ASN A 303 -48.87 45.99 -10.97
C ASN A 303 -47.81 46.29 -12.07
N ASN A 304 -47.76 45.34 -13.01
CA ASN A 304 -47.59 45.42 -14.48
C ASN A 304 -46.23 45.61 -15.20
N SER A 305 -45.99 44.60 -16.06
CA SER A 305 -45.64 44.60 -17.50
C SER A 305 -44.19 44.35 -17.97
N LEU A 306 -44.06 43.16 -18.62
CA LEU A 306 -43.33 42.80 -19.85
C LEU A 306 -41.85 43.17 -20.02
N ASP A 307 -40.94 42.19 -20.00
CA ASP A 307 -40.36 41.57 -21.22
C ASP A 307 -39.17 40.62 -20.95
N SER A 308 -39.09 39.59 -21.80
CA SER A 308 -37.90 38.83 -22.24
C SER A 308 -37.16 37.84 -21.30
N VAL A 309 -37.31 36.57 -21.67
CA VAL A 309 -36.30 35.49 -21.74
C VAL A 309 -34.86 35.90 -21.38
N THR A 310 -34.28 35.30 -20.33
CA THR A 310 -32.96 34.63 -20.37
C THR A 310 -32.63 33.95 -19.03
N SER A 311 -32.40 32.64 -19.13
CA SER A 311 -31.39 31.81 -18.45
C SER A 311 -30.89 32.18 -17.04
N SER A 312 -31.15 31.23 -16.14
CA SER A 312 -30.50 30.96 -14.86
C SER A 312 -29.02 31.38 -14.84
N SER A 313 -28.72 32.44 -14.09
CA SER A 313 -27.37 32.89 -13.79
C SER A 313 -26.70 31.96 -12.77
N SER A 314 -26.14 30.86 -13.27
CA SER A 314 -24.99 30.22 -12.63
C SER A 314 -23.88 31.27 -12.54
N LEU A 315 -23.56 31.72 -11.33
CA LEU A 315 -22.44 32.60 -11.02
C LEU A 315 -21.11 31.89 -11.35
N ILE A 316 -20.75 31.84 -12.63
CA ILE A 316 -19.38 31.59 -13.08
C ILE A 316 -18.64 32.90 -12.90
N ARG A 317 -17.86 33.01 -11.83
CA ARG A 317 -16.94 34.14 -11.64
C ARG A 317 -15.75 33.98 -12.60
N PRO A 318 -15.30 35.06 -13.28
CA PRO A 318 -14.24 34.94 -14.27
C PRO A 318 -12.90 34.62 -13.60
N GLN A 319 -12.19 33.63 -14.15
CA GLN A 319 -10.75 33.48 -13.98
C GLN A 319 -10.06 34.69 -14.60
N SER A 320 -9.54 35.60 -13.78
CA SER A 320 -8.48 36.49 -14.24
C SER A 320 -7.59 36.98 -13.10
N LEU A 321 -6.29 36.82 -13.36
CA LEU A 321 -5.15 37.49 -12.72
C LEU A 321 -4.88 37.21 -11.23
N LEU A 322 -4.17 36.12 -10.96
CA LEU A 322 -3.04 36.15 -10.04
C LEU A 322 -1.92 35.28 -10.61
N GLY A 323 -1.06 35.93 -11.39
CA GLY A 323 0.25 35.40 -11.74
C GLY A 323 1.17 35.56 -10.55
N MET A 324 1.25 34.53 -9.70
CA MET A 324 2.38 34.16 -8.82
C MET A 324 2.10 32.70 -8.45
N GLY A 325 3.04 31.79 -8.72
CA GLY A 325 2.82 30.32 -8.76
C GLY A 325 2.21 29.70 -7.50
N SER A 326 0.88 29.74 -7.37
CA SER A 326 0.14 29.02 -6.35
C SER A 326 0.12 27.54 -6.71
N ARG A 327 0.99 26.77 -6.06
CA ARG A 327 0.94 25.31 -6.09
C ARG A 327 -0.45 24.89 -5.59
N GLN A 328 -1.24 24.24 -6.44
CA GLN A 328 -2.54 23.69 -6.07
C GLN A 328 -2.33 22.76 -4.86
N THR A 329 -2.94 23.09 -3.73
CA THR A 329 -2.86 22.28 -2.52
C THR A 329 -4.02 21.27 -2.53
N LEU A 330 -3.65 19.99 -2.66
CA LEU A 330 -4.59 18.88 -2.58
C LEU A 330 -4.87 18.57 -1.11
N GLY A 331 -6.15 18.38 -0.77
CA GLY A 331 -6.57 18.16 0.60
C GLY A 331 -8.06 17.88 0.75
N ARG A 332 -8.50 17.81 2.00
CA ARG A 332 -9.92 17.74 2.39
C ARG A 332 -10.36 19.04 3.03
N ARG A 333 -11.60 19.48 2.79
CA ARG A 333 -12.15 20.68 3.42
C ARG A 333 -13.28 20.30 4.37
N TYR A 334 -13.08 20.59 5.65
CA TYR A 334 -14.12 20.53 6.68
C TYR A 334 -14.66 21.95 6.94
N PRO A 335 -15.86 22.07 7.54
CA PRO A 335 -16.39 23.37 7.95
C PRO A 335 -15.46 24.13 8.92
N TRP A 336 -14.66 23.42 9.69
CA TRP A 336 -13.78 23.96 10.73
C TRP A 336 -12.28 23.97 10.38
N ALA A 337 -11.85 23.27 9.33
CA ALA A 337 -10.44 23.16 8.98
C ALA A 337 -10.23 22.69 7.53
N ALA A 338 -9.08 23.02 6.95
CA ALA A 338 -8.61 22.42 5.71
C ALA A 338 -7.39 21.55 5.99
N VAL A 339 -7.39 20.31 5.51
CA VAL A 339 -6.32 19.34 5.75
C VAL A 339 -5.62 19.02 4.45
N GLU A 340 -4.37 19.45 4.35
CA GLU A 340 -3.51 19.21 3.18
C GLU A 340 -2.91 17.80 3.19
N CYS A 341 -2.98 17.10 2.05
CA CYS A 341 -2.47 15.74 1.90
C CYS A 341 -0.95 15.65 1.86
N PHE A 342 -0.28 16.71 1.38
CA PHE A 342 1.17 16.75 1.20
C PHE A 342 1.89 17.47 2.34
N ASN A 343 1.18 17.89 3.38
CA ASN A 343 1.80 18.52 4.52
C ASN A 343 2.27 17.46 5.53
N PRO A 344 3.57 17.39 5.85
CA PRO A 344 4.11 16.40 6.79
C PRO A 344 3.58 16.53 8.22
N THR A 345 3.01 17.69 8.60
CA THR A 345 2.39 17.84 9.93
C THR A 345 1.01 17.19 10.01
N HIS A 346 0.37 16.94 8.86
CA HIS A 346 -0.98 16.39 8.79
C HIS A 346 -1.00 14.93 8.32
N CYS A 347 -0.07 14.55 7.45
CA CYS A 347 -0.13 13.27 6.73
C CYS A 347 1.27 12.73 6.43
N ASP A 348 1.46 11.42 6.60
CA ASP A 348 2.72 10.74 6.32
C ASP A 348 2.88 10.35 4.84
N PHE A 349 2.02 10.86 3.96
CA PHE A 349 1.98 10.49 2.55
C PHE A 349 3.32 10.70 1.84
N LEU A 350 4.02 11.80 2.12
CA LEU A 350 5.33 12.07 1.52
C LEU A 350 6.39 11.05 1.95
N ILE A 351 6.31 10.58 3.20
CA ILE A 351 7.21 9.55 3.72
C ILE A 351 6.95 8.23 2.99
N LEU A 352 5.67 7.85 2.84
CA LEU A 352 5.29 6.65 2.09
C LEU A 352 5.69 6.74 0.61
N LYS A 353 5.48 7.89 -0.07
CA LYS A 353 5.94 8.12 -1.46
C LYS A 353 7.46 7.91 -1.56
N ARG A 354 8.23 8.49 -0.63
CA ARG A 354 9.69 8.37 -0.60
C ARG A 354 10.15 6.94 -0.39
N ILE A 355 9.52 6.20 0.52
CA ILE A 355 9.84 4.79 0.78
C ILE A 355 9.61 3.95 -0.48
N LEU A 356 8.43 4.06 -1.09
CA LEU A 356 8.05 3.24 -2.23
C LEU A 356 8.90 3.51 -3.48
N LEU A 357 9.17 4.78 -3.79
CA LEU A 357 9.76 5.16 -5.08
C LEU A 357 11.27 5.43 -5.02
N SER A 358 11.79 5.80 -3.85
CA SER A 358 13.16 6.26 -3.69
C SER A 358 13.97 5.33 -2.77
N SER A 359 13.75 5.42 -1.45
CA SER A 359 14.65 4.84 -0.44
C SER A 359 14.59 3.31 -0.37
N HIS A 360 13.41 2.69 -0.38
CA HIS A 360 13.27 1.24 -0.15
C HIS A 360 12.97 0.45 -1.42
N ARG A 361 12.84 1.11 -2.58
CA ARG A 361 12.42 0.50 -3.84
C ARG A 361 13.24 -0.74 -4.19
N GLU A 362 14.56 -0.66 -4.10
CA GLU A 362 15.42 -1.79 -4.47
C GLU A 362 15.35 -2.90 -3.43
N MET A 363 15.33 -2.55 -2.14
CA MET A 363 15.17 -3.51 -1.05
C MET A 363 13.88 -4.33 -1.18
N LEU A 364 12.75 -3.67 -1.49
CA LEU A 364 11.47 -4.34 -1.71
C LEU A 364 11.55 -5.36 -2.86
N LYS A 365 12.25 -5.03 -3.95
CA LYS A 365 12.43 -5.94 -5.09
C LYS A 365 13.31 -7.13 -4.75
N ILE A 366 14.43 -6.88 -4.07
CA ILE A 366 15.36 -7.92 -3.63
C ILE A 366 14.62 -8.89 -2.70
N ASP A 367 13.90 -8.39 -1.70
CA ASP A 367 13.15 -9.23 -0.76
C ASP A 367 12.05 -10.04 -1.48
N THR A 368 11.37 -9.42 -2.45
CA THR A 368 10.39 -10.12 -3.32
C THR A 368 11.01 -11.29 -4.05
N PHE A 369 12.20 -11.10 -4.62
CA PHE A 369 12.87 -12.14 -5.39
C PHE A 369 13.48 -13.22 -4.47
N GLU A 370 14.33 -12.82 -3.53
CA GLU A 370 15.13 -13.74 -2.70
C GLU A 370 14.31 -14.50 -1.65
N CYS A 371 13.27 -13.88 -1.10
CA CYS A 371 12.49 -14.48 -0.02
C CYS A 371 11.17 -15.08 -0.53
N PHE A 372 10.39 -14.33 -1.30
CA PHE A 372 9.05 -14.77 -1.69
C PHE A 372 9.04 -15.63 -2.95
N TYR A 373 9.67 -15.16 -4.03
CA TYR A 373 9.75 -15.91 -5.27
C TYR A 373 10.56 -17.20 -5.12
N GLU A 374 11.75 -17.16 -4.52
CA GLU A 374 12.56 -18.38 -4.33
C GLU A 374 11.88 -19.41 -3.43
N ARG A 375 11.14 -18.97 -2.39
CA ARG A 375 10.32 -19.88 -1.58
C ARG A 375 9.22 -20.53 -2.41
N TYR A 376 8.48 -19.74 -3.20
CA TYR A 376 7.46 -20.25 -4.10
C TYR A 376 8.05 -21.24 -5.13
N ARG A 377 9.14 -20.85 -5.79
CA ARG A 377 9.88 -21.67 -6.77
C ARG A 377 10.32 -23.00 -6.17
N THR A 378 10.91 -22.98 -4.98
CA THR A 378 11.34 -24.19 -4.27
C THR A 378 10.14 -25.10 -3.95
N GLN A 379 9.03 -24.54 -3.45
CA GLN A 379 7.81 -25.30 -3.17
C GLN A 379 7.23 -25.96 -4.43
N GLN A 380 7.18 -25.24 -5.56
CA GLN A 380 6.68 -25.78 -6.82
C GLN A 380 7.60 -26.88 -7.40
N LEU A 381 8.91 -26.71 -7.31
CA LEU A 381 9.88 -27.71 -7.79
C LEU A 381 9.87 -28.99 -6.94
N ILE A 382 9.73 -28.86 -5.62
CA ILE A 382 9.58 -30.02 -4.72
C ILE A 382 8.24 -30.71 -4.95
N GLY A 383 7.15 -29.94 -5.03
CA GLY A 383 5.81 -30.47 -5.29
C GLY A 383 5.70 -31.23 -6.63
N ASN A 384 6.39 -30.76 -7.66
CA ASN A 384 6.45 -31.48 -8.94
C ASN A 384 7.26 -32.79 -8.86
N ARG A 385 8.27 -32.87 -7.98
CA ARG A 385 9.06 -34.10 -7.78
C ARG A 385 8.26 -35.19 -7.05
N THR A 386 7.43 -34.83 -6.08
CA THR A 386 6.60 -35.81 -5.35
C THR A 386 5.49 -36.38 -6.23
N VAL A 387 4.90 -35.58 -7.11
CA VAL A 387 3.89 -36.04 -8.08
C VAL A 387 4.50 -36.98 -9.14
N GLN A 388 5.74 -36.75 -9.57
CA GLN A 388 6.43 -37.63 -10.52
C GLN A 388 6.95 -38.94 -9.91
N ASN A 389 7.12 -39.01 -8.59
CA ASN A 389 7.65 -40.18 -7.87
C ASN A 389 6.57 -41.06 -7.21
N SER A 390 5.29 -40.90 -7.58
CA SER A 390 4.24 -41.83 -7.17
C SER A 390 4.25 -43.06 -8.09
N PRO A 391 4.61 -44.27 -7.63
CA PRO A 391 4.46 -45.46 -8.46
C PRO A 391 2.97 -45.76 -8.64
N GLU A 392 2.54 -45.95 -9.89
CA GLU A 392 1.26 -46.60 -10.21
C GLU A 392 1.32 -48.06 -9.73
N ASP A 393 1.10 -48.32 -8.44
CA ASP A 393 0.83 -49.66 -7.93
C ASP A 393 -0.68 -49.86 -7.79
N THR A 394 -1.32 -50.25 -8.89
CA THR A 394 -2.60 -50.98 -8.83
C THR A 394 -2.31 -52.47 -8.73
N PRO A 395 -2.71 -53.18 -7.66
CA PRO A 395 -2.58 -54.63 -7.63
C PRO A 395 -3.70 -55.26 -8.48
N GLU A 396 -3.31 -55.93 -9.57
CA GLU A 396 -4.15 -56.92 -10.24
C GLU A 396 -4.43 -58.06 -9.26
N LEU A 397 -5.69 -58.20 -8.85
CA LEU A 397 -6.19 -59.35 -8.10
C LEU A 397 -6.58 -60.44 -9.10
N ASP A 398 -5.69 -61.41 -9.28
CA ASP A 398 -6.02 -62.72 -9.83
C ASP A 398 -7.08 -63.39 -8.95
N GLN A 399 -8.26 -63.66 -9.53
CA GLN A 399 -9.23 -64.62 -9.01
C GLN A 399 -9.26 -65.84 -9.93
N GLU A 400 -8.40 -66.82 -9.62
CA GLU A 400 -8.77 -68.22 -9.83
C GLU A 400 -9.95 -68.55 -8.90
N LEU A 401 -11.04 -69.10 -9.45
CA LEU A 401 -11.78 -70.25 -8.89
C LEU A 401 -12.99 -70.59 -9.78
N GLY A 402 -12.94 -71.78 -10.37
CA GLY A 402 -14.08 -72.71 -10.37
C GLY A 402 -15.10 -72.63 -11.52
N SER A 403 -14.84 -73.39 -12.59
CA SER A 403 -15.89 -73.94 -13.46
C SER A 403 -16.85 -74.84 -12.68
N PRO A 404 -18.15 -74.90 -13.04
CA PRO A 404 -18.92 -76.12 -12.85
C PRO A 404 -19.29 -76.75 -14.21
N MET A 405 -18.97 -78.03 -14.32
CA MET A 405 -19.44 -78.95 -15.35
C MET A 405 -20.96 -79.17 -15.22
N LEU A 406 -21.57 -79.37 -16.37
CA LEU A 406 -22.95 -79.78 -16.63
C LEU A 406 -23.40 -81.01 -15.82
N SER A 407 -24.68 -81.01 -15.42
CA SER A 407 -25.60 -82.13 -15.59
C SER A 407 -27.02 -81.63 -15.75
#